data_AF-A0A7W1QP66-F1
#
_entry.id   AF-A0A7W1QP66-F1
#
_cell.length_a   1.000
_cell.length_b   1.000
_cell.length_c   1.000
_cell.angle_alpha   90.00
_cell.angle_beta   90.00
_cell.angle_gamma   90.00
#
_symmetry.space_group_name_H-M   'P 1'
#
loop_
_entity.id
_entity.type
_entity.pdbx_description
1 polymer ?
#
loop_
_entity_poly.entity_id
_entity_poly.type
_entity_poly.pdbx_seq_one_letter_code
_entity_poly.pdbx_strand_id
1 'polypeptide(L)'
;PSLVAYSKLCTHAGCPVGLYLAATHELRCPCHQSTFDVLNGARPVYGPAPRPLPQLPIEVGDDDVLRATGEFTGPVGPSFWELA
;
A
#
# COMPACT_ATOMS: atom_id res chain seq x y z
N PRO A 1 -0.48 -16.10 -7.50
CA PRO A 1 -1.09 -15.24 -6.47
C PRO A 1 -2.10 -14.29 -7.10
N SER A 2 -3.28 -14.28 -6.49
CA SER A 2 -4.35 -13.32 -6.68
C SER A 2 -3.83 -11.88 -6.70
N LEU A 3 -4.45 -11.05 -7.54
CA LEU A 3 -4.19 -9.61 -7.60
C LEU A 3 -4.21 -9.00 -6.20
N VAL A 4 -3.35 -8.00 -5.98
CA VAL A 4 -3.32 -7.21 -4.74
C VAL A 4 -3.54 -5.74 -5.07
N ALA A 5 -4.24 -5.04 -4.18
CA ALA A 5 -4.44 -3.60 -4.27
C ALA A 5 -4.07 -2.95 -2.94
N TYR A 6 -3.26 -1.91 -2.97
CA TYR A 6 -2.87 -1.13 -1.80
C TYR A 6 -3.18 0.34 -2.03
N SER A 7 -3.43 1.09 -0.94
CA SER A 7 -3.53 2.55 -1.04
C SER A 7 -2.21 3.14 -1.55
N LYS A 8 -2.32 4.14 -2.44
CA LYS A 8 -1.16 4.91 -2.89
C LYS A 8 -0.73 5.98 -1.90
N LEU A 9 -1.48 6.27 -0.83
CA LEU A 9 -1.09 7.31 0.10
C LEU A 9 -0.07 6.78 1.10
N CYS A 10 1.16 7.28 1.00
CA CYS A 10 2.26 6.91 1.90
C CYS A 10 1.87 7.20 3.35
N THR A 11 2.08 6.22 4.22
CA THR A 11 1.72 6.28 5.64
C THR A 11 2.65 7.16 6.48
N HIS A 12 3.70 7.70 5.88
CA HIS A 12 4.54 8.74 6.48
C HIS A 12 3.84 10.11 6.45
N ALA A 13 3.78 10.73 5.25
CA ALA A 13 3.32 12.11 5.07
C ALA A 13 2.34 12.26 3.89
N GLY A 14 1.75 11.16 3.40
CA GLY A 14 0.64 11.20 2.45
C GLY A 14 1.02 11.35 0.97
N CYS A 15 2.31 11.45 0.66
CA CYS A 15 2.75 11.48 -0.75
C CYS A 15 2.24 10.25 -1.53
N PRO A 16 1.89 10.42 -2.82
CA PRO A 16 1.49 9.30 -3.67
C PRO A 16 2.69 8.39 -3.95
N VAL A 17 2.61 7.15 -3.48
CA VAL A 17 3.52 6.06 -3.82
C VAL A 17 3.25 5.63 -5.26
N GLY A 18 4.28 5.61 -6.10
CA GLY A 18 4.10 5.37 -7.53
C GLY A 18 5.28 4.75 -8.26
N LEU A 19 6.45 4.62 -7.62
CA LEU A 19 7.62 4.00 -8.23
C LEU A 19 7.62 2.50 -7.91
N TYR A 20 7.31 1.66 -8.89
CA TYR A 20 7.37 0.20 -8.75
C TYR A 20 8.73 -0.34 -9.21
N LEU A 21 9.43 -1.02 -8.31
CA LEU A 21 10.72 -1.65 -8.55
C LEU A 21 10.50 -3.12 -8.88
N ALA A 22 10.34 -3.43 -10.17
CA ALA A 22 9.93 -4.76 -10.62
C ALA A 22 10.90 -5.88 -10.23
N ALA A 23 12.20 -5.61 -10.14
CA ALA A 23 13.19 -6.61 -9.78
C ALA A 23 13.03 -7.14 -8.35
N THR A 24 12.53 -6.32 -7.43
CA THR A 24 12.38 -6.63 -6.00
C THR A 24 10.92 -6.72 -5.56
N HIS A 25 9.96 -6.43 -6.44
CA HIS A 25 8.53 -6.31 -6.13
C HIS A 25 8.28 -5.28 -5.01
N GLU A 26 8.93 -4.13 -5.09
CA GLU A 26 8.79 -3.07 -4.09
C GLU A 26 8.08 -1.85 -4.66
N LEU A 27 7.34 -1.15 -3.81
CA LEU A 27 6.81 0.18 -4.09
C LEU A 27 7.62 1.22 -3.33
N ARG A 28 8.05 2.28 -4.02
CA ARG A 28 8.81 3.38 -3.42
C ARG A 28 8.05 4.70 -3.49
N CYS A 29 7.98 5.36 -2.34
CA CYS A 29 7.50 6.72 -2.20
C CYS A 29 8.58 7.69 -2.71
N PRO A 30 8.30 8.59 -3.66
CA PRO A 30 9.32 9.48 -4.21
C PRO A 30 9.79 10.57 -3.23
N CYS A 31 8.97 10.97 -2.25
CA CYS A 31 9.28 12.08 -1.35
C CYS A 31 10.45 11.80 -0.40
N HIS A 32 10.36 10.70 0.37
CA HIS A 32 11.33 10.35 1.42
C HIS A 32 11.79 8.89 1.32
N GLN A 33 11.55 8.27 0.16
CA GLN A 33 12.08 6.96 -0.21
C GLN A 33 11.58 5.79 0.64
N SER A 34 10.52 5.96 1.44
CA SER A 34 9.82 4.84 2.08
C SER A 34 9.54 3.76 1.04
N THR A 35 10.04 2.56 1.29
CA THR A 35 9.97 1.43 0.35
C THR A 35 9.18 0.31 1.02
N PHE A 36 8.24 -0.28 0.28
CA PHE A 36 7.25 -1.22 0.78
C PHE A 36 7.34 -2.53 -0.01
N ASP A 37 7.43 -3.66 0.67
CA ASP A 37 7.44 -5.00 0.09
C ASP A 37 6.02 -5.42 -0.31
N VAL A 38 5.72 -5.41 -1.60
CA VAL A 38 4.38 -5.67 -2.16
C VAL A 38 3.91 -7.09 -1.90
N LEU A 39 4.84 -8.06 -1.87
CA LEU A 39 4.54 -9.47 -1.69
C LEU A 39 4.27 -9.83 -0.23
N ASN A 40 4.67 -8.96 0.69
CA ASN A 40 4.49 -9.13 2.12
C ASN A 40 3.63 -8.01 2.73
N GLY A 41 2.42 -7.85 2.18
CA GLY A 41 1.40 -6.94 2.73
C GLY A 41 1.78 -5.46 2.69
N ALA A 42 2.61 -5.04 1.72
CA ALA A 42 3.16 -3.69 1.63
C ALA A 42 3.88 -3.23 2.92
N ARG A 43 4.55 -4.14 3.63
CA ARG A 43 5.32 -3.83 4.83
C ARG A 43 6.47 -2.87 4.49
N PRO A 44 6.69 -1.79 5.25
CA PRO A 44 7.84 -0.91 5.02
C PRO A 44 9.13 -1.69 5.30
N VAL A 45 10.08 -1.62 4.38
CA VAL A 45 11.42 -2.23 4.47
C VAL A 45 12.54 -1.20 4.50
N TYR A 46 12.22 0.07 4.19
CA TYR A 46 13.14 1.19 4.28
C TYR A 46 12.37 2.52 4.41
N GLY A 47 13.05 3.56 4.90
CA GLY A 47 12.55 4.93 5.00
C GLY A 47 11.60 5.17 6.19
N PRO A 48 11.03 6.37 6.31
CA PRO A 48 10.37 6.83 7.53
C PRO A 48 8.89 6.40 7.67
N ALA A 49 8.37 5.56 6.78
CA ALA A 49 6.96 5.14 6.89
C ALA A 49 6.81 4.17 8.09
N PRO A 50 5.97 4.48 9.09
CA PRO A 50 5.94 3.72 10.33
C PRO A 50 5.16 2.40 10.21
N ARG A 51 4.40 2.21 9.12
CA ARG A 51 3.44 1.11 8.98
C ARG A 51 3.16 0.77 7.51
N PRO A 52 2.59 -0.42 7.22
CA PRO A 52 2.28 -0.85 5.86
C PRO A 52 1.28 0.06 5.14
N LEU A 53 1.33 0.06 3.80
CA LEU A 53 0.23 0.62 3.02
C LEU A 53 -1.01 -0.26 3.24
N PRO A 54 -2.18 0.31 3.59
CA PRO A 54 -3.35 -0.52 3.81
C PRO A 54 -3.80 -1.16 2.49
N GLN A 55 -4.02 -2.47 2.55
CA GLN A 55 -4.55 -3.27 1.44
C GLN A 55 -6.06 -3.04 1.28
N LEU A 56 -6.54 -2.97 0.04
CA LEU A 56 -7.95 -3.06 -0.31
C LEU A 56 -8.23 -4.51 -0.76
N PRO A 57 -9.09 -5.26 -0.05
CA PRO A 57 -9.54 -6.57 -0.50
C PRO A 57 -10.24 -6.46 -1.86
N ILE A 58 -9.84 -7.31 -2.82
CA ILE A 58 -10.37 -7.30 -4.18
C ILE A 58 -10.68 -8.71 -4.67
N GLU A 59 -11.59 -8.80 -5.62
CA GLU A 59 -11.90 -10.00 -6.40
C GLU A 59 -12.06 -9.67 -7.89
N VAL A 60 -11.92 -10.68 -8.74
CA VAL A 60 -12.35 -10.63 -10.15
C VAL A 60 -13.68 -11.35 -10.22
N GLY A 61 -14.75 -10.64 -10.57
CA GLY A 61 -16.07 -11.23 -10.73
C GLY A 61 -16.18 -12.13 -11.96
N ASP A 62 -17.29 -12.87 -12.08
CA ASP A 62 -17.57 -13.76 -13.22
C ASP A 62 -17.64 -13.02 -14.57
N ASP A 63 -17.81 -11.70 -14.55
CA ASP A 63 -17.80 -10.80 -15.70
C ASP A 63 -16.41 -10.21 -16.00
N ASP A 64 -15.34 -10.78 -15.43
CA ASP A 64 -13.95 -10.33 -15.53
C ASP A 64 -13.70 -8.90 -15.02
N VAL A 65 -14.61 -8.38 -14.17
CA VAL A 65 -14.49 -7.04 -13.57
C VAL A 65 -13.87 -7.11 -12.18
N LEU A 66 -12.85 -6.27 -11.94
CA LEU A 66 -12.25 -6.07 -10.63
C LEU A 66 -13.19 -5.30 -9.69
N ARG A 67 -13.47 -5.87 -8.52
CA ARG A 67 -14.32 -5.26 -7.48
C ARG A 67 -13.60 -5.23 -6.14
N ALA A 68 -13.85 -4.18 -5.36
CA ALA A 68 -13.49 -4.17 -3.95
C ALA A 68 -14.52 -5.01 -3.17
N THR A 69 -14.05 -5.88 -2.27
CA THR A 69 -14.90 -6.76 -1.46
C THR A 69 -15.05 -6.30 -0.02
N GLY A 70 -14.41 -5.19 0.34
CA GLY A 70 -14.50 -4.58 1.65
C GLY A 70 -13.71 -3.28 1.75
N GLU A 71 -13.62 -2.77 2.96
CA GLU A 71 -12.85 -1.58 3.30
C GLU A 71 -11.34 -1.84 3.30
N PHE A 72 -10.56 -0.76 3.36
CA PHE A 72 -9.13 -0.87 3.61
C PHE A 72 -8.84 -1.58 4.94
N THR A 73 -7.82 -2.44 4.94
CA THR A 73 -7.33 -3.19 6.12
C THR A 73 -6.77 -2.30 7.25
N GLY A 74 -6.66 -1.00 7.02
CA GLY A 74 -6.27 -0.02 8.03
C GLY A 74 -6.41 1.42 7.53
N PRO A 75 -6.09 2.41 8.38
CA PRO A 75 -6.20 3.83 8.03
C PRO A 75 -5.36 4.18 6.80
N VAL A 76 -5.93 5.00 5.92
CA VAL A 76 -5.27 5.46 4.69
C VAL A 76 -4.46 6.74 4.94
N GLY A 77 -3.22 6.80 4.42
CA GLY A 77 -2.34 7.96 4.57
C GLY A 77 -1.65 8.06 5.93
N PRO A 78 -1.14 9.23 6.34
CA PRO A 78 -0.49 9.42 7.63
C PRO A 78 -1.40 9.09 8.80
N SER A 79 -0.85 8.45 9.84
CA SER A 79 -1.55 8.36 11.12
C SER A 79 -1.57 9.72 11.81
N PHE A 80 -2.70 10.06 12.45
CA PHE A 80 -2.81 11.22 13.34
C PHE A 80 -2.57 10.80 14.80
N TRP A 81 -2.55 11.78 15.71
CA TRP A 81 -2.26 11.62 17.14
C TRP A 81 -3.11 10.57 17.89
N GLU A 82 -4.23 10.11 17.32
CA GLU A 82 -5.14 9.12 17.92
C GLU A 82 -4.68 7.66 17.73
N LEU A 83 -3.63 7.42 16.92
CA LEU A 83 -3.11 6.08 16.59
C LEU A 83 -1.67 5.83 17.09
N ALA A 84 -1.13 6.75 17.90
CA ALA A 84 0.21 6.65 18.50
C ALA A 84 0.17 6.00 19.89
#